data_AF-A0A552A9T3-F1
#
_entry.id   AF-A0A552A9T3-F1
#
_cell.length_a   1.000
_cell.length_b   1.000
_cell.length_c   1.000
_cell.angle_alpha   90.00
_cell.angle_beta   90.00
_cell.angle_gamma   90.00
#
_symmetry.space_group_name_H-M   'P 1'
#
loop_
_entity.id
_entity.type
_entity.pdbx_description
1 polymer ?
#
loop_
_entity_poly.entity_id
_entity_poly.type
_entity_poly.pdbx_seq_one_letter_code
_entity_poly.pdbx_strand_id
1 'polypeptide(L)' 'MTDKYKLTKKLWNESNSEIIQRSKAKYDRKNPIWSFRITPELLEWLNQERWNDGDGNPETNSALVIRKLNKLMKLENEGY' A
#
# COMPACT_ATOMS: atom_id res chain seq x y z
N MET A 1 1.86 11.25 -24.71
CA MET A 1 3.32 11.49 -24.64
C MET A 1 3.98 10.69 -25.75
N THR A 2 4.73 11.35 -26.64
CA THR A 2 5.47 10.72 -27.73
C THR A 2 6.64 9.88 -27.21
N ASP A 3 6.95 8.76 -27.86
CA ASP A 3 7.99 7.83 -27.40
C ASP A 3 9.39 8.45 -27.35
N LYS A 4 9.63 9.46 -28.19
CA LYS A 4 10.84 10.30 -28.17
C LYS A 4 11.06 10.98 -26.81
N TYR A 5 9.99 11.49 -26.19
CA TYR A 5 10.08 12.16 -24.88
C TYR A 5 10.46 11.18 -23.77
N LYS A 6 9.89 9.96 -23.79
CA LYS A 6 10.21 8.91 -22.81
C LYS A 6 11.68 8.50 -22.90
N LEU A 7 12.21 8.37 -24.11
CA LEU A 7 13.62 8.00 -24.35
C LEU A 7 14.58 9.09 -23.86
N THR A 8 14.33 10.36 -24.23
CA THR A 8 15.15 11.50 -23.77
C THR A 8 15.14 11.62 -22.25
N LYS A 9 13.97 11.44 -21.62
CA LYS A 9 13.84 11.48 -20.16
C LYS A 9 14.62 10.34 -19.50
N LYS A 10 14.58 9.13 -20.06
CA LYS A 10 15.32 7.97 -19.54
C LYS A 10 16.82 8.22 -19.56
N LEU A 11 17.35 8.66 -20.70
CA LEU A 11 18.77 8.98 -20.86
C LEU A 11 19.22 10.09 -19.90
N TRP A 12 18.41 11.13 -19.74
CA TRP A 12 18.73 12.20 -18.79
C TRP A 12 18.72 11.69 -17.35
N ASN A 13 17.75 10.85 -16.98
CA ASN A 13 17.68 10.27 -15.64
C ASN A 13 18.90 9.38 -15.33
N GLU A 14 19.34 8.58 -16.30
CA GLU A 14 20.51 7.71 -16.17
C GLU A 14 21.79 8.54 -15.95
N SER A 15 21.98 9.60 -16.74
CA SER A 15 23.14 10.50 -16.60
C SER A 15 23.09 11.40 -15.36
N ASN A 16 21.94 11.57 -14.72
CA ASN A 16 21.74 12.45 -13.55
C ASN A 16 21.22 11.67 -12.32
N SER A 17 21.62 10.41 -12.21
CA SER A 17 21.16 9.49 -11.16
C SER A 17 21.38 10.05 -9.75
N GLU A 18 22.53 10.67 -9.48
CA GLU A 18 22.83 11.28 -8.18
C GLU A 18 21.87 12.41 -7.80
N ILE A 19 21.51 13.26 -8.76
CA ILE A 19 20.61 14.40 -8.54
C ILE A 19 19.21 13.87 -8.18
N ILE A 20 18.77 12.83 -8.88
CA ILE A 20 17.49 12.16 -8.61
C ILE A 20 17.51 11.52 -7.24
N GLN A 21 18.59 10.81 -6.87
CA GLN A 21 18.72 10.20 -5.55
C GLN A 21 18.70 11.23 -4.43
N ARG A 22 19.43 12.34 -4.54
CA ARG A 22 19.43 13.42 -3.54
C ARG A 22 18.07 14.09 -3.42
N SER A 23 17.41 14.35 -4.54
CA SER A 23 16.06 14.92 -4.57
C SER A 23 15.04 13.99 -3.90
N LYS A 24 15.09 12.69 -4.23
CA LYS A 24 14.26 11.65 -3.63
C LYS A 24 14.50 11.54 -2.13
N ALA A 25 15.75 11.48 -1.68
CA ALA A 25 16.10 11.43 -0.26
C ALA A 25 15.57 12.67 0.50
N LYS A 26 15.65 13.87 -0.10
CA LYS A 26 15.10 15.10 0.49
C LYS A 26 13.57 15.05 0.59
N TYR A 27 12.89 14.50 -0.42
CA TYR A 27 11.45 14.31 -0.44
C TYR A 27 11.03 13.28 0.61
N ASP A 28 11.66 12.11 0.63
CA ASP A 28 11.36 11.00 1.54
C ASP A 28 11.62 11.40 3.00
N ARG A 29 12.63 12.24 3.28
CA ARG A 29 12.87 12.80 4.62
C ARG A 29 11.76 13.75 5.09
N LYS A 30 11.15 14.49 4.16
CA LYS A 30 10.04 15.43 4.47
C LYS A 30 8.67 14.75 4.46
N ASN A 31 8.55 13.64 3.73
CA ASN A 31 7.36 12.83 3.60
C ASN A 31 7.76 11.39 3.96
N PRO A 32 8.03 11.11 5.25
CA PRO A 32 8.38 9.76 5.65
C PRO A 32 7.27 8.84 5.18
N ILE A 33 7.60 7.90 4.30
CA ILE A 33 6.70 6.81 3.99
C ILE A 33 6.67 5.99 5.27
N TRP A 34 5.60 6.13 6.05
CA TRP A 34 5.31 5.21 7.14
C TRP A 34 5.09 3.86 6.46
N SER A 35 6.16 3.07 6.32
CA SER A 35 6.04 1.73 5.77
C SER A 35 5.26 0.93 6.79
N PHE A 36 3.95 0.85 6.60
CA PHE A 36 3.10 -0.07 7.33
C PHE A 36 3.50 -1.48 6.88
N ARG A 37 4.50 -2.04 7.55
CA ARG A 37 4.92 -3.43 7.37
C ARG A 37 4.07 -4.26 8.30
N ILE A 38 3.08 -4.93 7.72
CA ILE A 38 2.29 -5.96 8.40
C ILE A 38 3.27 -7.07 8.79
N THR A 39 3.26 -7.49 10.05
CA THR A 39 4.09 -8.63 10.47
C THR A 39 3.59 -9.91 9.78
N PRO A 40 4.44 -10.91 9.55
CA PRO A 40 4.01 -12.17 8.93
C PRO A 40 2.83 -12.81 9.65
N GLU A 41 2.81 -12.75 10.99
CA GLU A 41 1.75 -13.30 11.83
C GLU A 41 0.42 -12.56 11.61
N LEU A 42 0.46 -11.23 11.52
CA LEU A 42 -0.72 -10.42 11.25
C LEU A 42 -1.26 -10.68 9.84
N LEU A 43 -0.38 -10.90 8.86
CA LEU A 43 -0.78 -11.25 7.49
C LEU A 43 -1.44 -12.63 7.43
N GLU A 44 -0.87 -13.61 8.12
CA GLU A 44 -1.43 -14.96 8.21
C GLU A 44 -2.82 -14.93 8.86
N TRP A 45 -2.95 -14.23 9.99
CA TRP A 45 -4.24 -14.05 10.66
C TRP A 45 -5.28 -13.37 9.74
N LEU A 46 -4.90 -12.32 9.01
CA LEU A 46 -5.79 -11.65 8.06
C LEU A 46 -6.26 -12.60 6.94
N ASN A 47 -5.39 -13.51 6.49
CA ASN A 47 -5.75 -14.49 5.46
C ASN A 47 -6.68 -15.59 5.99
N GLN A 48 -6.49 -16.05 7.23
CA GLN A 48 -7.40 -16.99 7.89
C GLN A 48 -8.80 -16.40 8.10
N GLU A 49 -8.86 -15.10 8.38
CA GLU A 49 -10.12 -14.39 8.57
C GLU A 49 -10.87 -14.08 7.27
N ARG A 50 -10.27 -14.35 6.10
CA ARG A 50 -10.93 -14.08 4.82
C ARG A 50 -12.14 -14.96 4.60
N TRP A 51 -13.21 -14.33 4.14
CA TRP A 51 -14.38 -15.05 3.64
C TRP A 51 -14.21 -15.33 2.16
N ASN A 52 -14.82 -16.42 1.69
CA ASN A 52 -15.01 -16.63 0.27
C ASN A 52 -16.32 -15.98 -0.17
N ASP A 53 -16.34 -15.43 -1.38
CA ASP A 53 -17.57 -14.98 -2.03
C ASP A 53 -18.42 -16.17 -2.49
N GLY A 54 -19.59 -15.88 -3.05
CA GLY A 54 -20.51 -16.91 -3.55
C GLY A 54 -19.95 -17.76 -4.69
N ASP A 55 -18.88 -17.30 -5.34
CA ASP A 55 -18.18 -17.99 -6.43
C ASP A 55 -16.94 -18.75 -5.93
N GLY A 56 -16.69 -18.75 -4.60
CA GLY A 56 -15.59 -19.44 -3.96
C GLY A 56 -14.26 -18.68 -3.99
N ASN A 57 -14.22 -17.43 -4.42
CA ASN A 57 -13.01 -16.61 -4.42
C ASN A 57 -12.81 -15.90 -3.08
N PRO A 58 -11.57 -15.74 -2.60
CA PRO A 58 -11.31 -15.01 -1.37
C PRO A 58 -11.73 -13.54 -1.49
N GLU A 59 -12.31 -13.00 -0.42
CA GLU A 59 -12.72 -11.60 -0.33
C GLU A 59 -11.55 -10.66 -0.64
N THR A 60 -11.84 -9.47 -1.17
CA THR A 60 -10.80 -8.48 -1.47
C THR A 60 -10.22 -7.86 -0.19
N ASN A 61 -9.01 -7.29 -0.27
CA ASN A 61 -8.38 -6.62 0.87
C ASN A 61 -9.25 -5.49 1.43
N SER A 62 -9.89 -4.73 0.56
CA SER A 62 -10.79 -3.63 0.94
C SER A 62 -12.04 -4.16 1.66
N ALA A 63 -12.63 -5.26 1.18
CA ALA A 63 -13.79 -5.88 1.83
C ALA A 63 -13.45 -6.38 3.25
N LEU A 64 -12.32 -7.06 3.42
CA LEU A 64 -11.82 -7.50 4.72
C LEU A 64 -11.65 -6.32 5.68
N VAL A 65 -10.97 -5.26 5.24
CA VAL A 65 -10.73 -4.06 6.06
C VAL A 65 -12.05 -3.39 6.47
N ILE A 66 -12.98 -3.18 5.53
CA ILE A 66 -14.28 -2.56 5.82
C ILE A 66 -15.06 -3.39 6.84
N ARG A 67 -15.09 -4.71 6.69
CA ARG A 67 -15.76 -5.62 7.63
C ARG A 67 -15.17 -5.55 9.04
N LYS A 68 -13.84 -5.51 9.14
CA LYS A 68 -13.13 -5.40 10.43
C LYS A 68 -13.39 -4.04 11.10
N LEU A 69 -13.35 -2.95 10.34
CA LEU A 69 -13.66 -1.61 10.84
C LEU A 69 -15.11 -1.51 11.33
N ASN A 70 -16.07 -2.05 10.58
CA ASN A 70 -17.47 -2.09 11.00
C ASN A 70 -17.68 -2.89 12.29
N LYS A 71 -16.95 -4.00 12.46
CA LYS A 71 -16.98 -4.78 13.71
C LYS A 71 -16.43 -3.98 14.88
N LEU A 72 -15.28 -3.31 14.70
CA LEU A 72 -14.68 -2.46 15.73
C LEU A 72 -15.62 -1.31 16.12
N MET A 73 -16.18 -0.61 15.14
CA MET A 73 -17.15 0.46 15.37
C MET A 73 -18.37 -0.02 16.18
N LYS A 74 -18.86 -1.24 15.92
CA LYS A 74 -19.96 -1.82 16.71
C LYS A 74 -19.54 -2.10 18.15
N LEU A 75 -18.37 -2.70 18.36
CA LEU A 75 -17.85 -3.00 19.70
C LEU A 75 -17.62 -1.72 20.52
N GLU A 76 -17.07 -0.67 19.90
CA GLU A 76 -16.90 0.64 20.54
C GLU A 76 -18.26 1.27 20.91
N ASN A 77 -19.25 1.21 20.01
CA ASN A 77 -20.58 1.75 20.27
C ASN A 77 -21.38 0.94 21.32
N GLU A 78 -21.13 -0.36 21.42
CA GLU A 78 -21.76 -1.25 22.42
C GLU A 78 -21.11 -1.16 23.81
N GLY A 79 -20.05 -0.34 23.96
CA GLY A 79 -19.45 -0.01 25.25
C GLY A 79 -18.45 -1.03 25.79
N TYR A 80 -17.68 -1.68 24.92
CA TYR A 80 -16.47 -2.42 25.31
C TYR A 80 -15.35 -1.51 25.81
#